data_AF-A0A0A9C643-F1
#
_entry.id   AF-A0A0A9C643-F1
#
_cell.length_a   1.000
_cell.length_b   1.000
_cell.length_c   1.000
_cell.angle_alpha   90.00
_cell.angle_beta   90.00
_cell.angle_gamma   90.00
#
_symmetry.space_group_name_H-M   'P 1'
#
loop_
_entity.id
_entity.type
_entity.pdbx_description
1 polymer ?
#
loop_
_entity_poly.entity_id
_entity_poly.type
_entity_poly.pdbx_seq_one_letter_code
_entity_poly.pdbx_strand_id
1 'polypeptide(L)' 'MMFLGSGLPLLPIVEWDGRPLGDGQVGKLSLALCDMLRDDMKSGPDRIPVPYS' A
#
# COMPACT_ATOMS: atom_id res chain seq x y z
N MET A 1 -11.31 -3.51 -1.14
CA MET A 1 -10.75 -3.53 0.25
C MET A 1 -9.23 -3.59 0.16
N MET A 2 -8.47 -3.38 1.25
CA MET A 2 -7.01 -3.46 1.24
C MET A 2 -6.43 -3.81 2.63
N PHE A 3 -5.27 -4.46 2.67
CA PHE A 3 -4.45 -4.62 3.87
C PHE A 3 -3.46 -3.47 4.01
N LEU A 4 -3.24 -3.00 5.23
CA LEU A 4 -2.20 -2.05 5.60
C LEU A 4 -1.38 -2.63 6.75
N GLY A 5 -0.06 -2.62 6.62
CA GLY A 5 0.85 -3.09 7.64
C GLY A 5 2.27 -2.54 7.45
N SER A 6 3.07 -2.56 8.52
CA SER A 6 4.45 -2.06 8.48
C SER A 6 5.35 -2.82 7.50
N GLY A 7 5.15 -4.15 7.35
CA GLY A 7 5.83 -4.98 6.35
C GLY A 7 5.08 -5.10 5.01
N LEU A 8 3.87 -4.52 4.93
CA LEU A 8 3.01 -4.58 3.76
C LEU A 8 2.31 -3.22 3.61
N PRO A 9 3.01 -2.21 3.04
CA PRO A 9 2.58 -0.82 3.10
C PRO A 9 1.14 -0.63 2.62
N LEU A 10 0.78 -1.28 1.50
CA LEU A 10 -0.60 -1.37 1.03
C LEU A 10 -0.75 -2.56 0.08
N LEU A 11 -1.70 -3.45 0.35
CA LEU A 11 -2.05 -4.56 -0.55
C LEU A 11 -3.56 -4.57 -0.86
N PRO A 12 -3.97 -4.27 -2.10
CA PRO A 12 -5.37 -4.32 -2.49
C PRO A 12 -5.92 -5.76 -2.46
N ILE A 13 -7.15 -5.91 -1.97
CA ILE A 13 -7.90 -7.17 -2.00
C ILE A 13 -8.90 -7.08 -3.14
N VAL A 14 -8.79 -8.00 -4.11
CA VAL A 14 -9.63 -8.07 -5.32
C VAL A 14 -10.60 -9.25 -5.32
N GLU A 15 -10.46 -10.18 -4.39
CA GLU A 15 -11.35 -11.33 -4.19
C GLU A 15 -11.58 -11.55 -2.70
N TRP A 16 -12.80 -11.96 -2.35
CA TRP A 16 -13.19 -12.32 -0.99
C TRP A 16 -14.17 -13.49 -1.00
N ASP A 17 -13.91 -14.51 -0.19
CA ASP A 17 -14.72 -15.73 -0.10
C ASP A 17 -15.03 -16.38 -1.47
N GLY A 18 -14.02 -16.46 -2.34
CA GLY A 18 -14.14 -17.05 -3.68
C GLY A 18 -14.92 -16.19 -4.67
N ARG A 19 -15.19 -14.91 -4.36
CA ARG A 19 -15.95 -13.98 -5.22
C ARG A 19 -15.12 -12.74 -5.53
N PRO A 20 -15.07 -12.30 -6.80
CA PRO A 20 -14.41 -11.06 -7.14
C PRO A 20 -15.12 -9.88 -6.48
N LEU A 21 -14.33 -8.94 -5.95
CA LEU A 21 -14.82 -7.66 -5.46
C LEU A 21 -14.91 -6.70 -6.64
N GLY A 22 -16.11 -6.21 -6.97
CA GLY A 22 -16.32 -5.34 -8.12
C GLY A 22 -16.02 -6.07 -9.44
N ASP A 23 -15.05 -5.58 -10.19
CA ASP A 23 -14.57 -6.17 -11.45
C ASP A 23 -13.40 -7.16 -11.26
N GLY A 24 -13.00 -7.43 -10.01
CA GLY A 24 -11.86 -8.27 -9.68
C GLY A 24 -10.51 -7.63 -10.02
N GLN A 25 -10.47 -6.33 -10.31
CA GLN A 25 -9.25 -5.59 -10.59
C GLN A 25 -8.88 -4.67 -9.43
N VAL A 26 -7.63 -4.21 -9.42
CA VAL A 26 -7.18 -3.21 -8.45
C VAL A 26 -7.88 -1.89 -8.72
N GLY A 27 -8.62 -1.40 -7.73
CA GLY A 27 -9.32 -0.12 -7.83
C GLY A 27 -8.38 1.09 -7.89
N LYS A 28 -8.79 2.11 -8.64
CA LYS A 28 -8.05 3.38 -8.80
C LYS A 28 -7.74 4.07 -7.47
N LEU A 29 -8.64 3.95 -6.48
CA LEU A 29 -8.42 4.50 -5.14
C LEU A 29 -7.23 3.84 -4.44
N SER A 30 -7.09 2.51 -4.53
CA SER A 30 -5.98 1.78 -3.92
C SER A 30 -4.65 2.16 -4.55
N LEU A 31 -4.62 2.41 -5.86
CA LEU A 31 -3.43 2.91 -6.56
C LEU A 31 -3.05 4.31 -6.09
N ALA A 32 -4.02 5.23 -6.05
CA ALA A 32 -3.79 6.59 -5.58
C ALA A 32 -3.26 6.63 -4.14
N LEU A 33 -3.83 5.81 -3.24
CA LEU A 33 -3.34 5.68 -1.86
C LEU A 33 -1.92 5.11 -1.80
N CYS A 34 -1.58 4.15 -2.66
CA CYS A 34 -0.24 3.58 -2.73
C CYS A 34 0.80 4.62 -3.15
N ASP A 35 0.46 5.45 -4.13
CA ASP A 35 1.33 6.54 -4.58
C ASP A 35 1.49 7.61 -3.48
N MET A 36 0.40 8.03 -2.84
CA MET A 36 0.46 8.98 -1.72
C MET A 36 1.29 8.45 -0.55
N LEU A 37 1.14 7.18 -0.18
CA LEU A 37 1.93 6.56 0.89
C LEU A 37 3.41 6.50 0.53
N ARG A 38 3.72 6.14 -0.72
CA ARG A 38 5.12 6.10 -1.19
C ARG A 38 5.76 7.49 -1.14
N ASP A 39 5.02 8.52 -1.52
CA ASP A 39 5.51 9.89 -1.50
C ASP A 39 5.71 10.38 -0.06
N ASP A 40 4.76 10.12 0.84
CA ASP A 40 4.92 10.40 2.28
C ASP A 40 6.14 9.66 2.87
N MET A 41 6.35 8.41 2.49
CA MET A 41 7.55 7.65 2.88
C MET A 41 8.86 8.23 2.30
N LYS A 42 8.83 9.12 1.31
CA LYS A 42 10.04 9.80 0.81
C LYS A 42 10.20 11.19 1.40
N SER A 43 9.09 11.92 1.54
CA SER A 43 9.07 13.30 2.04
C SER A 43 8.97 13.41 3.56
N GLY A 44 8.74 12.29 4.25
CA GLY A 44 8.61 12.23 5.69
C GLY A 44 9.85 12.74 6.43
N PRO A 45 9.72 13.01 7.74
CA PRO A 45 10.79 13.55 8.56
C PRO A 45 12.05 12.67 8.51
N ASP A 46 13.20 13.28 8.82
CA ASP A 46 14.48 12.59 8.83
C ASP A 46 14.40 11.28 9.63
N ARG A 47 14.76 10.19 8.96
CA ARG A 47 14.86 8.88 9.57
C ARG A 47 16.23 8.73 10.22
N ILE A 48 16.29 7.96 11.31
CA ILE A 48 17.56 7.58 11.92
C ILE A 48 18.36 6.79 10.87
N PRO A 49 19.55 7.25 10.44
CA PRO A 49 20.35 6.55 9.46
C PRO A 49 20.83 5.23 10.06
N VAL A 50 20.61 4.12 9.35
CA VAL A 50 21.16 2.81 9.70
C VAL A 50 22.54 2.70 9.07
N PRO A 51 23.63 2.51 9.84
CA PRO A 51 24.96 2.33 9.28
C PRO A 51 25.03 1.00 8.54
N TYR A 52 25.31 1.06 7.25
CA TYR A 52 25.68 -0.10 6.45
C TYR A 52 27.21 -0.19 6.49
N SER A 53 27.75 -1.27 7.06
CA SER A 53 29.19 -1.54 7.17
C SER A 53 29.84 -1.71 5.80
#